data_AF-M3FTI7-F1
#
_entry.id   AF-M3FTI7-F1
#
_cell.length_a   1.000
_cell.length_b   1.000
_cell.length_c   1.000
_cell.angle_alpha   90.00
_cell.angle_beta   90.00
_cell.angle_gamma   90.00
#
_symmetry.space_group_name_H-M   'P 1'
#
loop_
_entity.id
_entity.type
_entity.pdbx_description
1 polymer ?
#
loop_
_entity_poly.entity_id
_entity_poly.type
_entity_poly.pdbx_seq_one_letter_code
_entity_poly.pdbx_strand_id
1 'polypeptide(L)'
;MRPPQWEGPPVWVHGDLHPANVVVSDGTLSGIVDFGAMCVGDPAWDLAAAWVLLPAGTASRFFDMYAHADEAAIRRARGLAVMKSLFLMFMGQNGDRGLPGGKPNWGPVGRAALDRVLKGV
;
A
#
# COMPACT_ATOMS: atom_id res chain seq x y z
N MET A 1 -10.95 -7.83 -16.59
CA MET A 1 -12.11 -6.90 -16.49
C MET A 1 -11.76 -5.86 -15.41
N ARG A 2 -11.93 -4.56 -15.67
CA ARG A 2 -11.70 -3.50 -14.68
C ARG A 2 -12.73 -3.66 -13.53
N PRO A 3 -12.33 -3.65 -12.25
CA PRO A 3 -13.30 -3.71 -11.15
C PRO A 3 -14.25 -2.49 -11.21
N PRO A 4 -15.50 -2.63 -10.74
CA PRO A 4 -16.40 -1.49 -10.63
C PRO A 4 -15.80 -0.42 -9.72
N GLN A 5 -16.14 0.85 -9.99
CA GLN A 5 -15.66 1.97 -9.18
C GLN A 5 -16.31 1.93 -7.79
N TRP A 6 -15.73 2.65 -6.83
CA TRP A 6 -16.36 2.85 -5.53
C TRP A 6 -17.65 3.67 -5.69
N GLU A 7 -18.76 3.14 -5.18
CA GLU A 7 -20.09 3.77 -5.30
C GLU A 7 -20.60 4.36 -3.97
N GLY A 8 -19.92 4.08 -2.85
CA GLY A 8 -20.25 4.68 -1.57
C GLY A 8 -19.79 6.14 -1.45
N PRO A 9 -20.14 6.82 -0.35
CA PRO A 9 -19.62 8.16 -0.07
C PRO A 9 -18.07 8.15 -0.08
N PRO A 10 -17.42 9.19 -0.63
CA PRO A 10 -15.97 9.29 -0.55
C PRO A 10 -15.54 9.40 0.92
N VAL A 11 -14.49 8.68 1.30
CA VAL A 11 -13.96 8.67 2.67
C VAL A 11 -12.58 9.31 2.71
N TRP A 12 -12.19 9.82 3.87
CA TRP A 12 -10.81 10.28 4.07
C TRP A 12 -9.84 9.11 3.92
N VAL A 13 -8.85 9.30 3.06
CA VAL A 13 -7.73 8.37 2.85
C VAL A 13 -6.41 9.13 3.02
N HIS A 14 -5.42 8.48 3.61
CA HIS A 14 -4.04 8.94 3.67
C HIS A 14 -3.47 9.13 2.26
N GLY A 15 -3.83 8.25 1.31
CA GLY A 15 -3.46 8.35 -0.10
C GLY A 15 -2.04 7.85 -0.40
N ASP A 16 -1.09 8.13 0.49
CA ASP A 16 0.30 7.66 0.38
C ASP A 16 0.77 6.69 1.47
N LEU A 17 -0.08 5.73 1.86
CA LEU A 17 0.26 4.79 2.92
C LEU A 17 1.24 3.70 2.42
N HIS A 18 2.51 3.77 2.84
CA HIS A 18 3.59 2.84 2.50
C HIS A 18 4.68 2.81 3.60
N PRO A 19 5.67 1.88 3.56
CA PRO A 19 6.54 1.64 4.72
C PRO A 19 7.42 2.82 5.17
N ALA A 20 7.61 3.85 4.36
CA ALA A 20 8.37 5.04 4.78
C ALA A 20 7.52 6.04 5.59
N ASN A 21 6.19 5.91 5.51
CA ASN A 21 5.23 6.77 6.20
C ASN A 21 4.66 6.10 7.45
N VAL A 22 5.32 5.05 7.93
CA VAL A 22 4.90 4.22 9.06
C VAL A 22 6.04 4.10 10.07
N VAL A 23 5.71 4.31 11.34
CA VAL A 23 6.62 4.12 12.47
C VAL A 23 6.27 2.81 13.17
N VAL A 24 7.28 2.04 13.52
CA VAL A 24 7.16 0.75 14.21
C VAL A 24 8.00 0.78 15.49
N SER A 25 7.42 0.33 16.61
CA SER A 25 8.11 0.07 17.87
C SER A 25 7.89 -1.40 18.25
N ASP A 26 8.95 -2.13 18.56
CA ASP A 26 8.88 -3.54 18.98
C ASP A 26 8.07 -4.44 18.03
N GLY A 27 8.24 -4.21 16.72
CA GLY A 27 7.51 -4.95 15.68
C GLY A 27 6.03 -4.57 15.52
N THR A 28 5.54 -3.57 16.26
CA THR A 28 4.15 -3.11 16.24
C THR A 28 4.05 -1.70 15.64
N LEU A 29 3.01 -1.46 14.82
CA LEU A 29 2.67 -0.14 14.31
C LEU A 29 2.49 0.85 15.47
N SER A 30 3.29 1.93 15.50
CA SER A 30 3.26 2.94 16.56
C SER A 30 2.91 4.34 16.05
N GLY A 31 2.89 4.57 14.74
CA GLY A 31 2.51 5.86 14.16
C GLY A 31 2.44 5.85 12.65
N ILE A 32 1.71 6.83 12.12
CA ILE A 32 1.60 7.14 10.68
C ILE A 32 1.97 8.62 10.52
N VAL A 33 2.73 8.94 9.49
CA VAL A 33 3.22 10.30 9.19
C VAL A 33 3.00 10.63 7.72
N ASP A 34 3.23 11.89 7.35
CA ASP A 34 3.13 12.38 5.97
C ASP A 34 1.73 12.31 5.34
N PHE A 35 0.80 13.05 5.95
CA PHE A 35 -0.57 13.22 5.46
C PHE A 35 -0.70 14.24 4.31
N GLY A 36 0.40 14.59 3.62
CA GLY A 36 0.38 15.58 2.54
C GLY A 36 -0.46 15.16 1.32
N ALA A 37 -0.64 13.84 1.13
CA ALA A 37 -1.46 13.27 0.06
C ALA A 37 -2.92 12.98 0.48
N MET A 38 -3.30 13.38 1.70
CA MET A 38 -4.61 13.03 2.26
C MET A 38 -5.74 13.68 1.46
N CYS A 39 -6.75 12.88 1.09
CA CYS A 39 -7.87 13.34 0.29
C CYS A 39 -9.14 12.54 0.59
N VAL A 40 -10.27 12.95 0.02
CA VAL A 40 -11.51 12.16 0.06
C VAL A 40 -11.64 11.33 -1.21
N GLY A 41 -11.93 10.03 -1.08
CA GLY A 41 -12.00 9.14 -2.24
C GLY A 41 -12.31 7.69 -1.91
N ASP A 42 -11.86 6.81 -2.79
CA ASP A 42 -12.03 5.36 -2.69
C ASP A 42 -11.13 4.79 -1.57
N PRO A 43 -11.68 4.06 -0.58
CA PRO A 43 -10.89 3.45 0.50
C PRO A 43 -9.79 2.50 -0.01
N ALA A 44 -9.92 1.99 -1.24
CA ALA A 44 -8.93 1.10 -1.87
C ALA A 44 -7.49 1.67 -1.85
N TRP A 45 -7.33 3.00 -1.83
CA TRP A 45 -6.03 3.68 -1.72
C TRP A 45 -5.23 3.26 -0.49
N ASP A 46 -5.88 3.24 0.67
CA ASP A 46 -5.22 2.87 1.93
C ASP A 46 -5.33 1.37 2.20
N LEU A 47 -6.37 0.71 1.70
CA LEU A 47 -6.50 -0.74 1.80
C LEU A 47 -5.38 -1.51 1.07
N ALA A 48 -4.69 -0.88 0.11
CA ALA A 48 -3.47 -1.42 -0.49
C ALA A 48 -2.38 -1.74 0.55
N ALA A 49 -2.43 -1.13 1.74
CA ALA A 49 -1.57 -1.44 2.88
C ALA A 49 -1.55 -2.92 3.28
N ALA A 50 -2.63 -3.67 2.98
CA ALA A 50 -2.72 -5.10 3.23
C ALA A 50 -1.52 -5.90 2.66
N TRP A 51 -0.97 -5.45 1.53
CA TRP A 51 0.23 -6.06 0.92
C TRP A 51 1.48 -5.19 1.09
N VAL A 52 1.30 -3.87 1.08
CA VAL A 52 2.43 -2.92 1.09
C VAL A 52 3.09 -2.83 2.47
N LEU A 53 2.30 -2.93 3.55
CA LEU A 53 2.78 -2.81 4.94
C LEU A 53 2.83 -4.15 5.67
N LEU A 54 1.73 -4.92 5.60
CA LEU A 54 1.54 -6.04 6.50
C LEU A 54 2.36 -7.28 6.11
N PRO A 55 2.67 -8.17 7.06
CA PRO A 55 3.33 -9.45 6.77
C PRO A 55 2.52 -10.31 5.78
N ALA A 56 3.22 -11.19 5.06
CA ALA A 56 2.57 -12.14 4.16
C ALA A 56 1.54 -13.01 4.90
N GLY A 57 0.40 -13.28 4.27
CA GLY A 57 -0.68 -14.10 4.84
C GLY A 57 -1.61 -13.38 5.83
N THR A 58 -1.47 -12.05 5.99
CA THR A 58 -2.34 -11.26 6.88
C THR A 58 -3.43 -10.49 6.14
N ALA A 59 -3.39 -10.45 4.80
CA ALA A 59 -4.29 -9.65 3.98
C ALA A 59 -5.76 -10.08 4.15
N SER A 60 -6.10 -11.38 4.11
CA SER A 60 -7.46 -11.86 4.41
C SER A 60 -7.98 -11.31 5.73
N ARG A 61 -7.23 -11.54 6.82
CA ARG A 61 -7.64 -11.10 8.17
C ARG A 61 -7.82 -9.58 8.25
N PHE A 62 -6.99 -8.80 7.56
CA PHE A 62 -7.13 -7.35 7.50
C PHE A 62 -8.42 -6.94 6.79
N PHE A 63 -8.73 -7.54 5.63
CA PHE A 63 -9.99 -7.27 4.93
C PHE A 63 -11.22 -7.71 5.71
N ASP A 64 -11.16 -8.85 6.39
CA ASP A 64 -12.27 -9.40 7.16
C ASP A 64 -12.57 -8.59 8.43
N MET A 65 -11.53 -8.16 9.14
CA MET A 65 -11.66 -7.54 10.47
C MET A 65 -11.75 -6.01 10.44
N TYR A 66 -11.05 -5.35 9.52
CA TYR A 66 -10.98 -3.89 9.48
C TYR A 66 -11.86 -3.31 8.37
N ALA A 67 -11.71 -3.83 7.15
CA ALA A 67 -12.30 -3.18 5.99
C ALA A 67 -13.72 -3.66 5.67
N HIS A 68 -14.06 -4.89 6.07
CA HIS A 68 -15.23 -5.62 5.56
C HIS A 68 -15.35 -5.52 4.03
N ALA A 69 -14.21 -5.67 3.34
CA ALA A 69 -14.08 -5.35 1.92
C ALA A 69 -14.67 -6.45 1.03
N ASP A 70 -15.44 -6.04 0.01
CA ASP A 70 -15.90 -6.94 -1.04
C ASP A 70 -14.79 -7.26 -2.06
N GLU A 71 -15.07 -8.21 -2.96
CA GLU A 71 -14.11 -8.62 -3.98
C GLU A 71 -13.70 -7.46 -4.89
N ALA A 72 -14.60 -6.51 -5.17
CA ALA A 72 -14.29 -5.36 -6.01
C ALA A 72 -13.29 -4.41 -5.33
N ALA A 73 -13.49 -4.10 -4.06
CA ALA A 73 -12.59 -3.30 -3.23
C ALA A 73 -11.23 -3.98 -3.09
N ILE A 74 -11.19 -5.28 -2.83
CA ILE A 74 -9.94 -6.07 -2.77
C ILE A 74 -9.21 -5.99 -4.12
N ARG A 75 -9.91 -6.16 -5.25
CA ARG A 75 -9.31 -6.05 -6.59
C ARG A 75 -8.74 -4.65 -6.87
N ARG A 76 -9.46 -3.58 -6.49
CA ARG A 76 -8.97 -2.19 -6.62
C ARG A 76 -7.72 -1.96 -5.76
N ALA A 77 -7.77 -2.35 -4.48
CA ALA A 77 -6.66 -2.23 -3.55
C ALA A 77 -5.43 -3.02 -4.03
N ARG A 78 -5.63 -4.22 -4.60
CA ARG A 78 -4.54 -5.04 -5.16
C ARG A 78 -3.86 -4.34 -6.34
N GLY A 79 -4.63 -3.71 -7.23
CA GLY A 79 -4.09 -2.91 -8.34
C GLY A 79 -3.26 -1.72 -7.83
N LEU A 80 -3.74 -1.02 -6.81
CA LEU A 80 -3.01 0.08 -6.16
C LEU A 80 -1.74 -0.41 -5.45
N ALA A 81 -1.77 -1.60 -4.84
CA ALA A 81 -0.60 -2.22 -4.24
C ALA A 81 0.48 -2.58 -5.28
N VAL A 82 0.10 -3.05 -6.49
CA VAL A 82 1.06 -3.22 -7.60
C VAL A 82 1.69 -1.88 -7.96
N MET A 83 0.88 -0.84 -8.16
CA MET A 83 1.38 0.50 -8.51
C MET A 83 2.35 1.05 -7.46
N LYS A 84 2.00 0.96 -6.17
CA LYS A 84 2.88 1.38 -5.06
C LYS A 84 4.17 0.55 -5.01
N SER A 85 4.10 -0.76 -5.26
CA SER A 85 5.28 -1.63 -5.31
C SER A 85 6.26 -1.20 -6.41
N LEU A 86 5.73 -0.89 -7.60
CA LEU A 86 6.54 -0.39 -8.71
C LEU A 86 7.14 0.99 -8.41
N PHE A 87 6.39 1.88 -7.76
CA PHE A 87 6.90 3.18 -7.31
C PHE A 87 8.09 3.02 -6.35
N LEU A 88 7.97 2.17 -5.33
CA LEU A 88 9.06 1.89 -4.38
C LEU A 88 10.29 1.31 -5.08
N MET A 89 10.08 0.39 -6.04
CA MET A 89 11.16 -0.16 -6.85
C MET A 89 11.86 0.91 -7.70
N PHE A 90 11.09 1.81 -8.32
CA PHE A 90 11.62 2.91 -9.12
C PHE A 90 12.44 3.89 -8.26
N MET A 91 11.96 4.23 -7.06
CA MET A 91 12.71 5.05 -6.11
C MET A 91 14.01 4.37 -5.65
N GLY A 92 13.98 3.05 -5.48
CA GLY A 92 15.17 2.21 -5.27
C GLY A 92 16.20 2.36 -6.38
N GLN A 93 15.77 2.12 -7.63
CA GLN A 93 16.62 2.23 -8.82
C GLN A 93 17.21 3.62 -8.99
N ASN A 94 16.43 4.67 -8.70
CA ASN A 94 16.94 6.04 -8.71
C ASN A 94 18.03 6.25 -7.65
N GLY A 95 17.88 5.63 -6.48
CA GLY A 95 18.89 5.63 -5.42
C GLY A 95 20.18 4.93 -5.85
N ASP A 96 20.06 3.74 -6.45
CA ASP A 96 21.21 2.97 -6.95
C ASP A 96 21.98 3.73 -8.06
N ARG A 97 21.27 4.58 -8.81
CA ARG A 97 21.84 5.43 -9.87
C ARG A 97 22.35 6.79 -9.39
N GLY A 98 22.24 7.10 -8.09
CA GLY A 98 22.63 8.39 -7.52
C GLY A 98 21.78 9.57 -8.00
N LEU A 99 20.55 9.34 -8.47
CA LEU A 99 19.66 10.39 -8.93
C LEU A 99 19.03 11.16 -7.75
N PRO A 100 18.77 12.49 -7.90
CA PRO A 100 18.14 13.29 -6.86
C PRO A 100 16.81 12.68 -6.38
N GLY A 101 16.64 12.60 -5.06
CA GLY A 101 15.45 12.03 -4.42
C GLY A 101 15.41 10.50 -4.35
N GLY A 102 16.34 9.78 -5.00
CA GLY A 102 16.44 8.33 -4.95
C GLY A 102 16.67 7.77 -3.53
N LYS A 103 16.15 6.56 -3.28
CA LYS A 103 16.17 5.89 -1.97
C LYS A 103 16.60 4.43 -2.14
N PRO A 104 17.90 4.08 -2.10
CA PRO A 104 18.38 2.74 -2.48
C PRO A 104 17.72 1.62 -1.65
N ASN A 105 17.41 1.88 -0.38
CA ASN A 105 16.76 0.91 0.51
C ASN A 105 15.29 0.62 0.17
N TRP A 106 14.66 1.36 -0.76
CA TRP A 106 13.24 1.19 -1.09
C TRP A 106 13.01 0.11 -2.14
N GLY A 107 14.01 -0.19 -2.97
CA GLY A 107 13.93 -1.22 -4.02
C GLY A 107 13.51 -2.60 -3.48
N PRO A 108 14.23 -3.14 -2.47
CA PRO A 108 13.89 -4.40 -1.82
C PRO A 108 12.49 -4.41 -1.18
N VAL A 109 12.06 -3.27 -0.61
CA VAL A 109 10.74 -3.12 0.02
C VAL A 109 9.64 -3.23 -1.03
N GLY A 110 9.78 -2.55 -2.17
CA GLY A 110 8.83 -2.64 -3.28
C GLY A 110 8.72 -4.06 -3.85
N ARG A 111 9.84 -4.79 -3.95
CA ARG A 111 9.84 -6.19 -4.39
C ARG A 111 9.14 -7.11 -3.39
N ALA A 112 9.40 -6.96 -2.10
CA ALA A 112 8.73 -7.73 -1.06
C ALA A 112 7.21 -7.48 -1.02
N ALA A 113 6.78 -6.24 -1.24
CA ALA A 113 5.36 -5.91 -1.39
C ALA A 113 4.76 -6.57 -2.63
N LEU A 114 5.43 -6.53 -3.78
CA LEU A 114 4.97 -7.18 -5.00
C LEU A 114 4.84 -8.69 -4.83
N ASP A 115 5.79 -9.35 -4.17
CA ASP A 115 5.73 -10.79 -3.89
C ASP A 115 4.50 -11.15 -3.05
N ARG A 116 4.11 -10.30 -2.08
CA ARG A 116 2.88 -10.49 -1.30
C ARG A 116 1.65 -10.31 -2.19
N VAL A 117 1.64 -9.28 -3.04
CA VAL A 117 0.54 -9.04 -3.99
C VAL A 117 0.34 -10.25 -4.91
N LEU A 118 1.42 -10.88 -5.39
CA LEU A 118 1.34 -12.03 -6.30
C LEU A 118 0.88 -13.31 -5.59
N LYS A 119 1.18 -13.48 -4.31
CA LYS A 119 0.73 -14.64 -3.51
C LYS A 119 -0.78 -14.65 -3.22
N GLY A 120 -1.45 -13.51 -3.29
CA GLY A 120 -2.89 -13.40 -3.11
C GLY A 120 -3.30 -12.75 -1.79
N VAL A 121 -4.53 -13.04 -1.37
CA VAL A 121 -5.14 -12.57 -0.12
C VAL A 121 -4.90 -13.61 0.97
#